data_AF-A0A954RPA2-F1
#
_entry.id   AF-A0A954RPA2-F1
#
_cell.length_a   1.000
_cell.length_b   1.000
_cell.length_c   1.000
_cell.angle_alpha   90.00
_cell.angle_beta   90.00
_cell.angle_gamma   90.00
#
_symmetry.space_group_name_H-M   'P 1'
#
loop_
_entity.id
_entity.type
_entity.pdbx_description
1 polymer ?
#
loop_
_entity_poly.entity_id
_entity_poly.type
_entity_poly.pdbx_seq_one_letter_code
_entity_poly.pdbx_strand_id
1 'polypeptide(L)' 'IEKTREVAKGDDAGAIKSAITELEQASHALSKTLYETAQAGGDGAASSAGETAQSDDDTIDAEFEVKDS' A
#
# COMPACT_ATOMS: atom_id res chain seq x y z
N ILE A 1 -6.44 15.93 -1.70
CA ILE A 1 -5.02 16.38 -1.84
C ILE A 1 -4.88 17.89 -1.95
N GLU A 2 -5.69 18.57 -2.76
CA GLU A 2 -5.56 20.02 -2.98
C GLU A 2 -5.78 20.83 -1.70
N LYS A 3 -6.80 20.49 -0.90
CA LYS A 3 -7.00 21.02 0.46
C LYS A 3 -5.72 20.96 1.29
N THR A 4 -5.13 19.77 1.46
CA THR A 4 -3.88 19.57 2.24
C THR A 4 -2.74 20.44 1.72
N ARG A 5 -2.60 20.59 0.39
CA ARG A 5 -1.58 21.46 -0.21
C ARG A 5 -1.81 22.94 0.08
N GLU A 6 -3.05 23.41 0.06
CA GLU A 6 -3.37 24.80 0.40
C GLU A 6 -3.12 25.11 1.88
N VAL A 7 -3.54 24.22 2.79
CA VAL A 7 -3.32 24.44 4.23
C VAL A 7 -1.83 24.39 4.59
N ALA A 8 -1.05 23.56 3.90
CA ALA A 8 0.40 23.43 4.12
C ALA A 8 1.22 24.66 3.72
N LYS A 9 0.63 25.65 3.05
CA LYS A 9 1.31 26.93 2.72
C LYS A 9 1.31 27.92 3.88
N GLY A 10 0.45 27.72 4.88
CA GLY A 10 0.39 28.54 6.08
C GLY A 10 1.14 27.92 7.26
N ASP A 11 0.99 28.55 8.43
CA ASP A 11 1.69 28.14 9.67
C ASP A 11 0.74 27.55 10.74
N ASP A 12 -0.54 27.33 10.40
CA ASP A 12 -1.48 26.70 11.32
C ASP A 12 -1.19 25.21 11.44
N ALA A 13 -0.33 24.86 12.40
CA ALA A 13 0.06 23.49 12.70
C ALA A 13 -1.15 22.58 13.02
N GLY A 14 -2.24 23.11 13.58
CA GLY A 14 -3.44 22.34 13.89
C GLY A 14 -4.21 21.96 12.62
N ALA A 15 -4.39 22.93 11.72
CA ALA A 15 -5.05 22.72 10.44
C ALA A 15 -4.23 21.81 9.51
N ILE A 16 -2.90 21.96 9.51
CA ILE A 16 -1.99 21.11 8.72
C ILE A 16 -2.06 19.66 9.20
N LYS A 17 -1.95 19.41 10.51
CA LYS A 17 -2.04 18.05 11.08
C LYS A 17 -3.38 17.41 10.72
N SER A 18 -4.47 18.13 10.90
CA SER A 18 -5.81 17.64 10.57
C SER A 18 -5.92 17.26 9.08
N ALA A 19 -5.43 18.12 8.19
CA ALA A 19 -5.49 17.87 6.75
C ALA A 19 -4.55 16.73 6.27
N ILE A 20 -3.46 16.47 6.98
CA ILE A 20 -2.58 15.31 6.73
C ILE A 20 -3.27 14.03 7.21
N THR A 21 -3.81 14.01 8.42
CA THR A 21 -4.53 12.83 8.95
C THR A 21 -5.71 12.43 8.06
N GLU A 22 -6.49 13.40 7.58
CA GLU A 22 -7.56 13.13 6.60
C GLU A 22 -7.02 12.51 5.30
N LEU A 23 -5.88 13.00 4.81
CA LEU A 23 -5.26 12.50 3.58
C LEU A 23 -4.74 11.06 3.76
N GLU A 24 -4.11 10.77 4.89
CA GLU A 24 -3.63 9.42 5.24
C GLU A 24 -4.80 8.43 5.29
N GLN A 25 -5.90 8.79 5.95
CA GLN A 25 -7.11 7.97 5.99
C GLN A 25 -7.66 7.68 4.58
N ALA A 26 -7.72 8.70 3.73
CA ALA A 26 -8.15 8.54 2.34
C ALA A 26 -7.19 7.62 1.55
N SER A 27 -5.88 7.74 1.77
CA SER A 27 -4.87 6.86 1.14
C SER A 27 -5.04 5.42 1.58
N HIS A 28 -5.25 5.16 2.88
CA HIS A 28 -5.51 3.81 3.38
C HIS A 28 -6.79 3.22 2.80
N ALA A 29 -7.87 4.01 2.71
CA ALA A 29 -9.11 3.57 2.10
C ALA A 29 -8.91 3.22 0.61
N LEU A 30 -8.17 4.05 -0.14
CA LEU A 30 -7.83 3.77 -1.53
C LEU A 30 -7.01 2.48 -1.67
N SER A 31 -5.96 2.32 -0.85
CA SER A 31 -5.14 1.10 -0.85
C SER A 31 -5.99 -0.13 -0.58
N LYS A 32 -6.90 -0.07 0.41
CA LYS A 32 -7.84 -1.15 0.70
C LYS A 32 -8.71 -1.48 -0.52
N THR A 33 -9.32 -0.49 -1.14
CA THR A 33 -10.14 -0.70 -2.35
C THR A 33 -9.33 -1.30 -3.50
N LEU A 34 -8.08 -0.87 -3.69
CA LEU A 34 -7.19 -1.43 -4.72
C LEU A 34 -6.84 -2.89 -4.43
N TYR A 35 -6.51 -3.24 -3.18
CA TYR A 35 -6.27 -4.63 -2.79
C TYR A 35 -7.53 -5.49 -2.94
N GLU A 36 -8.69 -5.00 -2.51
CA GLU A 36 -9.98 -5.69 -2.69
C GLU A 36 -10.31 -5.88 -4.17
N THR A 37 -10.05 -4.87 -5.02
CA THR A 37 -10.25 -4.96 -6.47
C THR A 37 -9.26 -5.94 -7.11
N ALA A 38 -7.99 -5.92 -6.69
CA ALA A 38 -6.97 -6.85 -7.17
C ALA A 38 -7.28 -8.30 -6.75
N GLN A 39 -7.84 -8.50 -5.55
CA GLN A 39 -8.28 -9.81 -5.08
C GLN A 39 -9.54 -10.29 -5.82
N ALA A 40 -10.48 -9.38 -6.11
CA ALA A 40 -11.68 -9.68 -6.90
C ALA A 40 -11.37 -9.91 -8.40
N GLY A 41 -10.26 -9.36 -8.91
CA GLY A 41 -9.71 -9.62 -10.24
C GLY A 41 -8.64 -10.72 -10.27
N GLY A 42 -8.46 -11.45 -9.17
CA GLY A 42 -7.42 -12.46 -8.94
C GLY A 42 -7.63 -13.79 -9.66
N ASP A 43 -8.17 -13.76 -10.87
CA ASP A 43 -7.98 -14.80 -11.88
C ASP A 43 -7.34 -14.11 -13.10
N GLY A 44 -6.04 -13.81 -13.01
CA GLY A 44 -5.24 -13.45 -14.20
C GLY A 44 -4.45 -12.13 -14.22
N ALA A 45 -4.14 -11.48 -13.09
CA ALA A 45 -3.31 -10.26 -13.11
C ALA A 45 -2.07 -10.33 -12.19
N ALA A 46 -1.32 -11.43 -12.28
CA ALA A 46 0.09 -11.49 -11.87
C ALA A 46 0.95 -11.87 -13.09
N SER A 47 0.93 -11.03 -14.13
CA SER A 47 1.91 -11.09 -15.21
C SER A 47 1.96 -9.75 -15.93
N SER A 48 2.92 -8.92 -15.56
CA SER A 48 3.76 -8.13 -16.47
C SER A 48 4.58 -7.10 -15.68
N ALA A 49 5.60 -7.57 -14.98
CA ALA A 49 6.79 -6.79 -14.68
C ALA A 49 7.97 -7.75 -14.45
N GLY A 50 8.55 -8.25 -15.54
CA GLY A 50 9.79 -9.03 -15.52
C GLY A 50 9.69 -10.34 -16.29
N GLU A 51 10.34 -10.39 -17.44
CA GLU A 51 10.54 -11.60 -18.25
C GLU A 51 11.36 -12.67 -17.50
N THR A 52 10.95 -13.92 -17.73
CA THR A 52 11.76 -15.16 -17.72
C THR A 52 12.21 -15.74 -16.37
N ALA A 53 11.46 -16.72 -15.87
CA ALA A 53 11.89 -18.10 -15.58
C ALA A 53 10.76 -18.79 -14.80
N GLN A 54 10.04 -19.71 -15.44
CA GLN A 54 10.06 -21.14 -15.11
C GLN A 54 9.75 -21.45 -13.63
N SER A 55 8.55 -22.02 -13.43
CA SER A 55 8.17 -22.98 -12.39
C SER A 55 8.75 -22.76 -10.99
N ASP A 56 7.92 -22.36 -10.03
CA ASP A 56 7.35 -23.33 -9.08
C ASP A 56 6.52 -22.62 -8.01
N ASP A 57 5.59 -23.42 -7.50
CA ASP A 57 4.68 -23.25 -6.38
C ASP A 57 5.42 -23.00 -5.05
N ASP A 58 6.14 -21.88 -4.92
CA ASP A 58 6.76 -21.49 -3.65
C ASP A 58 5.86 -20.49 -2.92
N THR A 59 4.87 -21.05 -2.23
CA THR A 59 4.27 -20.42 -1.06
C THR A 59 5.40 -20.09 -0.08
N ILE A 60 5.83 -18.83 -0.06
CA ILE A 60 6.85 -18.34 0.86
C ILE A 60 6.25 -18.36 2.27
N ASP A 61 6.49 -19.46 3.01
CA ASP A 61 6.17 -19.55 4.43
C ASP A 61 7.25 -18.82 5.22
N ALA A 62 6.89 -17.67 5.78
CA ALA A 62 7.81 -16.80 6.51
C ALA A 62 8.00 -17.29 7.95
N GLU A 63 8.54 -18.49 8.13
CA GLU A 63 8.94 -19.01 9.44
C GLU A 63 10.41 -18.70 9.74
N PHE A 64 10.62 -17.90 10.79
CA PHE A 64 11.92 -17.47 11.27
C PHE A 64 12.50 -18.53 12.22
N GLU A 65 13.51 -19.27 11.78
CA GLU A 65 14.24 -20.21 12.64
C GLU A 65 15.34 -19.48 13.44
N VAL A 66 15.17 -19.38 14.77
CA VAL A 66 16.20 -18.91 15.69
C VAL A 66 17.21 -20.02 15.89
N LYS A 67 18.40 -19.85 15.32
CA LYS A 67 19.54 -20.75 15.58
C LYS A 67 20.16 -20.41 16.94
N ASP A 68 19.88 -21.20 17.96
CA ASP A 68 20.73 -21.22 19.16
C ASP A 68 22.07 -21.86 18.81
N SER A 69 23.17 -21.19 19.16
CA SER A 69 24.53 -21.74 19.20
C SER A 69 25.31 -21.08 20.33
#